data_AF-A0A920GCN8-F1
#
_entry.id   AF-A0A920GCN8-F1
#
_cell.length_a   1.000
_cell.length_b   1.000
_cell.length_c   1.000
_cell.angle_alpha   90.00
_cell.angle_beta   90.00
_cell.angle_gamma   90.00
#
_symmetry.space_group_name_H-M   'P 1'
#
loop_
_entity.id
_entity.type
_entity.pdbx_description
1 polymer ?
#
loop_
_entity_poly.entity_id
_entity_poly.type
_entity_poly.pdbx_seq_one_letter_code
_entity_poly.pdbx_strand_id
1 'polypeptide(L)'
;MKNLGNRVNLFACLIAAFLIISPSYAHRCILEGNDAADISRYNSCKADLNIASIHAESSSEVNENELERLRVENTLLKAKLDQMRRQLLSILSDF
;
A
#
# COMPACT_ATOMS: atom_id res chain seq x y z
N MET A 1 22.26 48.69 -22.70
CA MET A 1 21.96 47.25 -22.91
C MET A 1 22.43 46.33 -21.77
N LYS A 2 23.62 46.56 -21.16
CA LYS A 2 24.14 45.73 -20.04
C LYS A 2 23.19 45.60 -18.82
N ASN A 3 22.51 46.69 -18.43
CA ASN A 3 21.55 46.66 -17.32
C ASN A 3 20.27 45.85 -17.62
N LEU A 4 19.90 45.68 -18.89
CA LEU A 4 18.71 44.90 -19.26
C LEU A 4 19.03 43.40 -19.16
N GLY A 5 20.20 42.97 -19.64
CA GLY A 5 20.68 41.59 -19.50
C GLY A 5 20.88 41.18 -18.04
N ASN A 6 21.39 42.07 -17.19
CA ASN A 6 21.55 41.78 -15.76
C ASN A 6 20.21 41.61 -15.04
N ARG A 7 19.18 42.36 -15.43
CA ARG A 7 17.82 42.22 -14.90
C ARG A 7 17.17 40.92 -15.36
N VAL A 8 17.32 40.55 -16.63
CA VAL A 8 16.82 39.28 -17.16
C VAL A 8 17.50 38.09 -16.48
N ASN A 9 18.82 38.15 -16.25
CA ASN A 9 19.55 37.11 -15.52
C ASN A 9 19.12 37.02 -14.05
N LEU A 10 18.87 38.16 -13.39
CA LEU A 10 18.34 38.17 -12.02
C LEU A 10 16.95 37.54 -11.94
N PHE A 11 16.05 37.89 -12.88
CA PHE A 11 14.72 37.28 -12.96
C PHE A 11 14.80 35.77 -13.25
N ALA A 12 15.67 35.34 -14.15
CA ALA A 12 15.89 33.93 -14.44
C ALA A 12 16.41 33.16 -13.20
N CYS A 13 17.35 33.74 -12.45
CA CYS A 13 17.84 33.17 -11.19
C CYS A 13 16.73 33.06 -10.13
N LEU A 14 15.86 34.08 -10.01
CA LEU A 14 14.75 34.05 -9.05
C LEU A 14 13.73 32.96 -9.40
N ILE A 15 13.41 32.79 -10.69
CA ILE A 15 12.51 31.71 -11.15
C ILE A 15 13.13 30.34 -10.90
N ALA A 16 14.41 30.16 -11.21
CA ALA A 16 15.12 28.92 -10.95
C ALA A 16 15.16 28.58 -9.45
N ALA A 17 15.41 29.57 -8.59
CA ALA A 17 15.36 29.38 -7.14
C ALA A 17 13.95 28.97 -6.65
N PHE A 18 12.90 29.58 -7.21
CA PHE A 18 11.51 29.24 -6.86
C PHE A 18 11.14 27.79 -7.22
N LEU A 19 11.65 27.29 -8.34
CA LEU A 19 11.43 25.91 -8.80
C LEU A 19 12.21 24.87 -7.97
N ILE A 20 13.29 25.25 -7.29
CA ILE A 20 14.05 24.36 -6.39
C ILE A 20 13.41 24.28 -5.01
N ILE A 21 12.74 25.36 -4.57
CA ILE A 21 12.13 25.46 -3.23
C ILE A 21 10.70 24.90 -3.23
N SER A 22 10.06 24.74 -4.39
CA SER A 22 8.73 24.15 -4.45
C SER A 22 8.76 22.74 -3.85
N PRO A 23 7.95 22.46 -2.80
CA PRO A 23 7.90 21.13 -2.22
C PRO A 23 7.42 20.17 -3.30
N SER A 24 8.22 19.14 -3.58
CA SER A 24 7.69 17.99 -4.28
C SER A 24 6.59 17.42 -3.38
N TYR A 25 5.34 17.59 -3.79
CA TYR A 25 4.21 16.91 -3.18
C TYR A 25 4.32 15.42 -3.53
N ALA A 26 5.29 14.73 -2.93
CA ALA A 26 5.25 13.29 -2.83
C ALA A 26 4.08 12.98 -1.91
N HIS A 27 3.03 12.36 -2.46
CA HIS A 27 1.86 11.93 -1.71
C HIS A 27 2.34 11.10 -0.50
N ARG A 28 2.20 11.64 0.71
CA ARG A 28 2.56 10.89 1.91
C ARG A 28 1.47 9.87 2.16
N CYS A 29 1.82 8.59 2.14
CA CYS A 29 0.90 7.54 2.57
C CYS A 29 0.74 7.65 4.08
N ILE A 30 -0.45 8.02 4.54
CA ILE A 30 -0.80 8.16 5.96
C ILE A 30 -1.87 7.12 6.26
N LEU A 31 -1.71 6.39 7.36
CA LEU A 31 -2.73 5.46 7.84
C LEU A 31 -3.80 6.25 8.60
N GLU A 32 -4.98 6.40 7.99
CA GLU A 32 -6.09 7.22 8.51
C GLU A 32 -6.90 6.53 9.62
N GLY A 33 -6.78 5.20 9.75
CA GLY A 33 -7.50 4.41 10.74
C GLY A 33 -7.10 2.94 10.74
N ASN A 34 -7.86 2.09 11.44
CA ASN A 34 -7.55 0.66 11.60
C ASN A 34 -8.48 -0.29 10.83
N ASP A 35 -9.45 0.24 10.10
CA ASP A 35 -10.38 -0.59 9.34
C ASP A 35 -9.71 -1.13 8.07
N ALA A 36 -10.34 -2.13 7.46
CA ALA A 36 -9.79 -2.77 6.28
C ALA A 36 -9.67 -1.81 5.07
N ALA A 37 -10.54 -0.80 4.97
CA ALA A 37 -10.52 0.16 3.88
C ALA A 37 -9.34 1.13 4.04
N ASP A 38 -9.09 1.62 5.24
CA ASP A 38 -7.97 2.50 5.59
C ASP A 38 -6.63 1.80 5.40
N ILE A 39 -6.53 0.55 5.85
CA ILE A 39 -5.34 -0.29 5.66
C ILE A 39 -5.11 -0.55 4.18
N SER A 40 -6.15 -0.87 3.42
CA SER A 40 -6.04 -1.10 1.98
C SER A 40 -5.57 0.14 1.24
N ARG A 41 -6.15 1.32 1.53
CA ARG A 41 -5.75 2.60 0.91
C ARG A 41 -4.28 2.93 1.21
N TYR A 42 -3.84 2.77 2.46
CA TYR A 42 -2.45 3.00 2.83
C TYR A 42 -1.49 2.03 2.13
N ASN A 43 -1.82 0.74 2.08
CA ASN A 43 -0.98 -0.27 1.45
C ASN A 43 -0.87 -0.07 -0.06
N SER A 44 -1.95 0.28 -0.74
CA SER A 44 -1.93 0.63 -2.17
C SER A 44 -1.00 1.82 -2.43
N CYS A 45 -1.15 2.90 -1.67
CA CYS A 45 -0.26 4.07 -1.78
C CYS A 45 1.22 3.70 -1.56
N LYS A 46 1.52 2.86 -0.55
CA LYS A 46 2.89 2.42 -0.27
C LYS A 46 3.45 1.52 -1.37
N ALA A 47 2.62 0.66 -1.95
CA ALA A 47 3.02 -0.17 -3.09
C ALA A 47 3.40 0.71 -4.28
N ASP A 48 2.60 1.73 -4.59
CA ASP A 48 2.85 2.67 -5.68
C ASP A 48 4.17 3.44 -5.52
N LEU A 49 4.52 3.85 -4.29
CA LEU A 49 5.83 4.46 -3.99
C LEU A 49 7.00 3.49 -4.22
N ASN A 50 6.79 2.19 -3.95
CA ASN A 50 7.80 1.16 -4.13
C ASN A 50 7.94 0.68 -5.59
N ILE A 51 7.04 1.06 -6.52
CA ILE A 51 7.11 0.68 -7.95
C ILE A 51 8.45 1.07 -8.58
N ALA A 52 9.09 2.15 -8.12
CA ALA A 52 10.45 2.51 -8.56
C ALA A 52 11.52 1.41 -8.29
N SER A 53 11.24 0.45 -7.39
CA SER A 53 12.11 -0.69 -7.07
C SER A 53 11.59 -2.06 -7.54
N ILE A 54 10.42 -2.14 -8.20
CA ILE A 54 9.76 -3.42 -8.53
C ILE A 54 10.48 -4.25 -9.61
N HIS A 55 11.43 -3.67 -10.35
CA HIS A 55 12.29 -4.46 -11.25
C HIS A 55 13.38 -5.30 -10.53
N ALA A 56 13.51 -5.18 -9.19
CA ALA A 56 14.30 -6.12 -8.42
C ALA A 56 13.44 -7.36 -8.11
N GLU A 57 13.71 -8.46 -8.81
CA GLU A 57 13.11 -9.80 -8.69
C GLU A 57 12.53 -10.12 -7.29
N SER A 58 11.24 -9.84 -7.09
CA SER A 58 10.51 -10.28 -5.91
C SER A 58 10.11 -11.75 -6.06
N SER A 59 11.07 -12.64 -5.79
CA SER A 59 10.90 -14.00 -5.25
C SER A 59 9.54 -14.68 -5.50
N SER A 60 9.33 -15.18 -6.72
CA SER A 60 8.16 -16.02 -7.08
C SER A 60 7.97 -17.21 -6.14
N GLU A 61 9.06 -17.77 -5.59
CA GLU A 61 9.05 -18.94 -4.71
C GLU A 61 8.48 -18.65 -3.31
N VAL A 62 8.67 -17.44 -2.78
CA VAL A 62 8.12 -17.03 -1.48
C VAL A 62 6.60 -16.91 -1.56
N ASN A 63 6.07 -16.47 -2.70
CA ASN A 63 4.64 -16.32 -2.92
C ASN A 63 3.90 -17.66 -3.03
N GLU A 64 4.51 -18.67 -3.65
CA GLU A 64 3.91 -20.01 -3.76
C GLU A 64 3.84 -20.73 -2.40
N ASN A 65 4.90 -20.63 -1.58
CA ASN A 65 4.91 -21.21 -0.25
C ASN A 65 3.86 -20.57 0.68
N GLU A 66 3.69 -19.25 0.59
CA GLU A 66 2.66 -18.55 1.35
C GLU A 66 1.25 -18.93 0.87
N LEU A 67 1.05 -19.12 -0.43
CA LEU A 67 -0.23 -19.54 -1.00
C LEU A 67 -0.63 -20.94 -0.51
N GLU A 68 0.30 -21.89 -0.49
CA GLU A 68 0.04 -23.23 0.05
C GLU A 68 -0.28 -23.20 1.54
N ARG A 69 0.45 -22.39 2.32
CA ARG A 69 0.15 -22.19 3.74
C ARG A 69 -1.28 -21.67 3.95
N LEU A 70 -1.68 -20.66 3.19
CA LEU A 70 -3.02 -20.09 3.25
C LEU A 70 -4.11 -21.08 2.82
N ARG A 71 -3.85 -21.95 1.83
CA ARG A 71 -4.78 -23.02 1.42
C ARG A 71 -5.02 -24.04 2.53
N VAL A 72 -3.95 -24.47 3.19
CA VAL A 72 -4.03 -25.39 4.34
C VAL A 72 -4.82 -24.76 5.48
N GLU A 73 -4.52 -23.50 5.82
CA GLU A 73 -5.23 -22.77 6.87
C GLU A 73 -6.71 -22.61 6.54
N ASN A 74 -7.05 -22.24 5.30
CA ASN A 74 -8.44 -22.10 4.87
C ASN A 74 -9.23 -23.41 4.99
N THR A 75 -8.61 -24.53 4.64
CA THR A 75 -9.21 -25.86 4.75
C THR A 75 -9.49 -26.23 6.21
N LEU A 76 -8.54 -25.95 7.10
CA LEU A 76 -8.69 -26.18 8.53
C LEU A 76 -9.78 -25.28 9.15
N LEU A 77 -9.83 -24.01 8.76
CA LEU A 77 -10.87 -23.08 9.22
C LEU A 77 -12.27 -23.52 8.77
N LYS A 78 -12.43 -23.96 7.52
CA LYS A 78 -13.70 -24.53 7.02
C LYS A 78 -14.14 -25.74 7.84
N ALA A 79 -13.23 -26.67 8.12
CA ALA A 79 -13.53 -27.84 8.93
C ALA A 79 -14.00 -27.47 10.35
N LYS A 80 -13.35 -26.47 10.98
CA LYS A 80 -13.77 -25.94 12.29
C LYS A 80 -15.16 -25.32 12.25
N LEU A 81 -15.46 -24.53 11.21
CA LEU A 81 -16.79 -23.92 11.02
C LEU A 81 -17.87 -25.00 10.87
N ASP A 82 -17.61 -26.03 10.08
CA ASP A 82 -18.54 -27.14 9.89
C ASP A 82 -18.78 -27.94 11.17
N GLN A 83 -17.73 -28.14 11.97
CA GLN A 83 -17.87 -28.77 13.29
C GLN A 83 -18.75 -27.93 14.22
N MET A 84 -18.48 -26.62 14.33
CA MET A 84 -19.28 -25.72 15.15
C MET A 84 -20.74 -25.70 14.70
N ARG A 85 -20.99 -25.66 13.37
CA ARG A 85 -22.34 -25.74 12.81
C ARG A 85 -23.07 -27.02 13.24
N ARG A 86 -22.42 -28.18 13.15
CA ARG A 86 -23.02 -29.46 13.59
C ARG A 86 -23.31 -29.47 15.09
N GLN A 87 -22.39 -28.95 15.91
CA GLN A 87 -22.58 -28.85 17.35
C GLN A 87 -23.78 -27.94 17.69
N LEU A 88 -23.89 -26.79 17.05
CA LEU A 88 -25.02 -25.87 17.23
C LEU A 88 -26.35 -26.52 16.82
N LEU A 89 -26.38 -27.24 15.69
CA LEU A 89 -27.58 -27.96 15.25
C LEU A 89 -27.98 -29.08 16.23
N SER A 90 -27.01 -29.81 16.77
CA SER A 90 -27.26 -30.83 17.79
C SER A 90 -27.89 -30.24 19.04
N ILE A 91 -27.36 -29.11 19.53
CA ILE A 91 -27.91 -28.43 20.70
C ILE A 91 -29.33 -27.96 20.44
N LEU A 92 -29.61 -27.44 19.23
CA LEU A 92 -30.96 -27.01 18.86
C LEU A 92 -31.96 -28.16 18.68
N SER A 93 -31.51 -29.35 18.28
CA SER A 93 -32.37 -30.53 18.12
C SER A 93 -32.67 -31.27 19.43
N ASP A 94 -31.89 -31.00 20.48
CA ASP A 94 -32.09 -31.58 21.82
C ASP A 94 -33.19 -30.83 22.62
N PHE A 95 -33.76 -29.76 22.06
CA PHE A 95 -34.94 -29.04 22.56
C PHE A 95 -36.21 -29.48 21.82
#